data_AF-A0A9X8YMM2-F1
#
_entry.id   AF-A0A9X8YMM2-F1
#
_cell.length_a   1.000
_cell.length_b   1.000
_cell.length_c   1.000
_cell.angle_alpha   90.00
_cell.angle_beta   90.00
_cell.angle_gamma   90.00
#
_symmetry.space_group_name_H-M   'P 1'
#
loop_
_entity.id
_entity.type
_entity.pdbx_description
1 polymer ?
#
loop_
_entity_poly.entity_id
_entity_poly.type
_entity_poly.pdbx_seq_one_letter_code
_entity_poly.pdbx_strand_id
1 'polypeptide(L)'
;TGLLPLVTDNLPMRLLADQLLDGSASRTRDFRLGDGGVGINGAIWDMNRIDVQAQQGTWERWNIHADTPQAFHIQGVQFLIKRVNGAQPMAEDRGWKDTVWVDGDVELLV
;
A
#
# COMPACT_ATOMS: atom_id res chain seq x y z
N THR A 1 40.76 -10.07 22.57
CA THR A 1 41.02 -10.44 21.17
C THR A 1 39.76 -11.06 20.60
N GLY A 2 39.03 -10.35 19.75
CA GLY A 2 37.76 -10.83 19.22
C GLY A 2 37.23 -9.93 18.12
N LEU A 3 37.97 -9.85 17.02
CA LEU A 3 37.46 -9.26 15.79
C LEU A 3 36.50 -10.27 15.16
N LEU A 4 35.20 -9.97 15.18
CA LEU A 4 34.25 -10.65 14.31
C LEU A 4 34.65 -10.34 12.86
N PRO A 5 34.83 -11.36 12.00
CA PRO A 5 35.16 -11.12 10.60
C PRO A 5 33.99 -10.37 9.97
N LEU A 6 34.29 -9.24 9.33
CA LEU A 6 33.37 -8.57 8.43
C LEU A 6 33.25 -9.47 7.19
N VAL A 7 32.39 -10.49 7.28
CA VAL A 7 31.97 -11.25 6.10
C VAL A 7 31.16 -10.27 5.27
N THR A 8 31.74 -9.77 4.19
CA THR A 8 30.96 -9.11 3.15
C THR A 8 30.12 -10.22 2.53
N ASP A 9 28.84 -10.29 2.87
CA ASP A 9 27.91 -11.11 2.09
C ASP A 9 28.11 -10.75 0.62
N ASN A 10 28.29 -11.77 -0.23
CA ASN A 10 28.46 -11.55 -1.66
C ASN A 10 27.28 -10.74 -2.18
N LEU A 11 27.57 -9.58 -2.79
CA LEU A 11 26.54 -8.70 -3.32
C LEU A 11 25.65 -9.50 -4.30
N PRO A 12 24.32 -9.49 -4.11
CA PRO A 12 23.43 -10.24 -4.99
C PRO A 12 23.56 -9.69 -6.42
N MET A 13 23.98 -10.55 -7.36
CA MET A 13 24.13 -10.21 -8.78
C MET A 13 22.79 -9.96 -9.48
N ARG A 14 21.67 -10.25 -8.80
CA ARG A 14 20.31 -10.01 -9.26
C ARG A 14 19.46 -9.68 -8.05
N LEU A 15 18.61 -8.67 -8.16
CA LEU A 15 17.49 -8.52 -7.23
C LEU A 15 16.66 -9.81 -7.29
N LEU A 16 16.16 -10.27 -6.14
CA LEU A 16 15.05 -11.20 -6.18
C LEU A 16 13.99 -10.56 -7.06
N ALA A 17 13.48 -11.31 -8.04
CA ALA A 17 12.28 -10.85 -8.71
C ALA A 17 11.26 -10.59 -7.59
N ASP A 18 10.49 -9.50 -7.69
CA ASP A 18 9.22 -9.45 -6.99
C ASP A 18 8.50 -10.72 -7.46
N GLN A 19 8.60 -11.80 -6.67
CA GLN A 19 7.68 -12.91 -6.82
C GLN A 19 6.36 -12.19 -6.76
N LEU A 20 5.64 -12.16 -7.90
CA LEU A 20 4.33 -11.57 -8.00
C LEU A 20 3.60 -12.05 -6.76
N LEU A 21 3.49 -11.16 -5.78
CA LEU A 21 2.88 -11.46 -4.50
C LEU A 21 1.39 -11.48 -4.84
N ASP A 22 0.98 -12.53 -5.52
CA ASP A 22 -0.38 -13.03 -5.52
C ASP A 22 -0.57 -13.79 -4.19
N GLY A 23 0.00 -13.25 -3.10
CA GLY A 23 -0.40 -13.61 -1.77
C GLY A 23 -1.89 -13.38 -1.75
N SER A 24 -2.67 -14.45 -1.64
CA SER A 24 -4.12 -14.38 -1.67
C SER A 24 -4.54 -13.33 -0.65
N ALA A 25 -5.07 -12.20 -1.13
CA ALA A 25 -5.50 -11.13 -0.25
C ALA A 25 -6.48 -11.74 0.76
N SER A 26 -6.09 -11.73 2.03
CA SER A 26 -6.86 -12.31 3.12
C SER A 26 -8.18 -11.56 3.33
N ARG A 27 -8.21 -10.29 2.89
CA ARG A 27 -9.35 -9.39 3.00
C ARG A 27 -9.31 -8.32 1.91
N THR A 28 -10.50 -7.85 1.51
CA THR A 28 -10.68 -6.62 0.72
C THR A 28 -11.25 -5.52 1.61
N ARG A 29 -10.80 -4.29 1.42
CA ARG A 29 -11.30 -3.08 2.11
C ARG A 29 -11.55 -1.96 1.13
N ASP A 30 -12.50 -1.10 1.46
CA ASP A 30 -12.87 0.06 0.65
C ASP A 30 -12.72 1.34 1.47
N PHE A 31 -12.10 2.36 0.86
CA PHE A 31 -11.86 3.67 1.43
C PHE A 31 -12.33 4.74 0.46
N ARG A 32 -13.21 5.63 0.93
CA ARG A 32 -13.73 6.78 0.17
C ARG A 32 -13.25 8.08 0.78
N LEU A 33 -12.66 8.93 -0.04
CA LEU A 33 -12.26 10.29 0.29
C LEU A 33 -13.17 11.27 -0.46
N GLY A 34 -13.75 12.22 0.27
CA GLY A 34 -14.50 13.32 -0.36
C GLY A 34 -16.02 13.19 -0.39
N ASP A 35 -16.62 12.23 0.34
CA ASP A 35 -18.09 12.03 0.53
C ASP A 35 -18.79 13.26 1.17
N GLY A 36 -18.76 14.43 0.52
CA GLY A 36 -19.38 15.68 0.96
C GLY A 36 -18.64 16.44 2.08
N GLY A 37 -17.42 16.02 2.46
CA GLY A 37 -16.66 16.69 3.53
C GLY A 37 -15.28 16.10 3.79
N VAL A 38 -14.62 16.60 4.84
CA VAL A 38 -13.34 16.06 5.31
C VAL A 38 -13.53 14.72 6.01
N GLY A 39 -12.61 13.79 5.82
CA GLY A 39 -12.63 12.46 6.44
C GLY A 39 -12.47 11.33 5.44
N ILE A 40 -12.54 10.11 5.95
CA ILE A 40 -12.46 8.87 5.18
C ILE A 40 -13.70 8.05 5.54
N ASN A 41 -14.41 7.52 4.54
CA ASN A 41 -15.67 6.78 4.72
C ASN A 41 -16.71 7.58 5.54
N GLY A 42 -16.79 8.89 5.31
CA GLY A 42 -17.70 9.80 6.02
C GLY A 42 -17.32 10.08 7.49
N ALA A 43 -16.20 9.55 7.98
CA ALA A 43 -15.77 9.72 9.36
C ALA A 43 -14.57 10.67 9.46
N ILE A 44 -14.70 11.69 10.33
CA ILE A 44 -13.58 12.53 10.73
C ILE A 44 -12.64 11.76 11.65
N TRP A 45 -11.39 12.20 11.72
CA TRP A 45 -10.38 11.63 12.62
C TRP A 45 -10.82 11.73 14.08
N ASP A 46 -10.70 10.62 14.81
CA ASP A 46 -10.97 10.50 16.24
C ASP A 46 -9.86 9.67 16.89
N MET A 47 -9.16 10.26 17.87
CA MET A 47 -8.05 9.63 18.59
C MET A 47 -8.46 8.34 19.31
N ASN A 48 -9.74 8.16 19.62
CA ASN A 48 -10.25 7.01 20.37
C ASN A 48 -10.83 5.92 19.47
N ARG A 49 -10.84 6.11 18.14
CA ARG A 49 -11.41 5.16 17.18
C ARG A 49 -10.32 4.44 16.40
N ILE A 50 -10.50 3.13 16.21
CA ILE A 50 -9.67 2.32 15.32
C ILE A 50 -10.49 1.97 14.08
N ASP A 51 -10.15 2.56 12.93
CA ASP A 51 -10.84 2.33 11.66
C ASP A 51 -10.50 0.97 11.03
N VAL A 52 -9.25 0.54 11.19
CA VAL A 52 -8.71 -0.67 10.56
C VAL A 52 -7.92 -1.48 11.57
N GLN A 53 -8.28 -2.77 11.70
CA GLN A 53 -7.47 -3.79 12.36
C GLN A 53 -7.05 -4.81 11.29
N ALA A 54 -5.74 -4.91 11.06
CA ALA A 54 -5.13 -5.82 10.08
C ALA A 54 -4.15 -6.77 10.80
N GLN A 55 -3.89 -7.93 10.20
CA GLN A 55 -2.98 -8.94 10.75
C GLN A 55 -1.58 -8.76 10.16
N GLN A 56 -0.57 -8.65 11.01
CA GLN A 56 0.82 -8.54 10.57
C GLN A 56 1.24 -9.77 9.74
N GLY A 57 2.00 -9.53 8.66
CA GLY A 57 2.52 -10.59 7.78
C GLY A 57 1.47 -11.18 6.82
N THR A 58 0.31 -10.54 6.69
CA THR A 58 -0.73 -10.90 5.72
C THR A 58 -0.86 -9.84 4.64
N TRP A 59 -1.50 -10.21 3.53
CA TRP A 59 -1.79 -9.31 2.41
C TRP A 59 -3.27 -8.95 2.42
N GLU A 60 -3.59 -7.72 2.06
CA GLU A 60 -4.95 -7.23 1.87
C GLU A 60 -5.09 -6.46 0.55
N ARG A 61 -6.27 -6.51 -0.06
CA ARG A 61 -6.64 -5.66 -1.19
C ARG A 61 -7.34 -4.43 -0.67
N TRP A 62 -6.82 -3.25 -0.96
CA TRP A 62 -7.44 -1.98 -0.56
C TRP A 62 -7.87 -1.21 -1.81
N ASN A 63 -9.17 -0.93 -1.93
CA ASN A 63 -9.73 -0.08 -2.97
C ASN A 63 -9.86 1.34 -2.41
N ILE A 64 -9.20 2.29 -3.04
CA ILE A 64 -9.22 3.70 -2.63
C ILE A 64 -9.94 4.49 -3.72
N HIS A 65 -10.96 5.26 -3.32
CA HIS A 65 -11.69 6.18 -4.18
C HIS A 65 -11.54 7.61 -3.66
N ALA A 66 -11.30 8.57 -4.54
CA ALA A 66 -11.31 9.99 -4.20
C ALA A 66 -12.15 10.81 -5.18
N ASP A 67 -13.16 11.52 -4.66
CA ASP A 67 -14.00 12.43 -5.46
C ASP A 67 -13.21 13.67 -5.92
N THR A 68 -12.28 14.13 -5.07
CA THR A 68 -11.33 15.21 -5.38
C THR A 68 -9.92 14.63 -5.40
N PRO A 69 -9.15 14.83 -6.48
CA PRO A 69 -7.82 14.26 -6.62
C PRO A 69 -6.88 14.65 -5.48
N GLN A 70 -6.27 13.65 -4.84
CA GLN A 70 -5.36 13.86 -3.70
C GLN A 70 -4.42 12.68 -3.49
N ALA A 71 -3.36 12.90 -2.72
CA ALA A 71 -2.48 11.82 -2.30
C ALA A 71 -3.07 11.03 -1.11
N PHE A 72 -2.91 9.72 -1.13
CA PHE A 72 -3.25 8.81 -0.04
C PHE A 72 -1.96 8.15 0.47
N HIS A 73 -1.71 8.24 1.78
CA HIS A 73 -0.52 7.71 2.44
C HIS A 73 -0.92 6.77 3.57
N ILE A 74 -0.22 5.63 3.70
CA ILE A 74 -0.43 4.65 4.78
C ILE A 74 0.87 4.45 5.54
N GLN A 75 0.81 4.59 6.87
CA GLN A 75 1.97 4.39 7.73
C GLN A 75 2.16 2.91 8.08
N GLY A 76 3.42 2.48 8.23
CA GLY A 76 3.78 1.16 8.78
C GLY A 76 3.57 -0.03 7.83
N VAL A 77 3.27 0.24 6.56
CA VAL A 77 3.09 -0.78 5.50
C VAL A 77 3.84 -0.37 4.23
N GLN A 78 3.94 -1.30 3.29
CA GLN A 78 4.35 -1.04 1.91
C GLN A 78 3.32 -1.71 1.01
N PHE A 79 3.00 -1.10 -0.13
CA PHE A 79 2.01 -1.64 -1.05
C PHE A 79 2.47 -1.59 -2.51
N LEU A 80 1.83 -2.41 -3.33
CA LEU A 80 1.92 -2.37 -4.79
C LEU A 80 0.63 -1.79 -5.37
N ILE A 81 0.74 -0.87 -6.33
CA ILE A 81 -0.42 -0.43 -7.11
C ILE A 81 -0.75 -1.55 -8.10
N LYS A 82 -1.96 -2.09 -8.04
CA LYS A 82 -2.43 -3.16 -8.93
C LYS A 82 -3.27 -2.63 -10.08
N ARG A 83 -4.08 -1.60 -9.83
CA ARG A 83 -4.89 -0.93 -10.85
C ARG A 83 -5.02 0.56 -10.56
N VAL A 84 -5.12 1.35 -11.63
CA VAL A 84 -5.51 2.77 -11.61
C VAL A 84 -6.66 2.92 -12.59
N ASN A 85 -7.84 3.31 -12.11
CA ASN A 85 -9.06 3.44 -12.91
C ASN A 85 -9.35 2.21 -13.78
N GLY A 86 -9.19 1.01 -13.20
CA GLY A 86 -9.37 -0.27 -13.87
C GLY A 86 -8.24 -0.71 -14.80
N ALA A 87 -7.30 0.19 -15.14
CA ALA A 87 -6.16 -0.08 -16.01
C ALA A 87 -4.90 -0.50 -15.25
N GLN A 88 -3.92 -1.03 -15.98
CA GLN A 88 -2.58 -1.32 -15.43
C GLN A 88 -1.84 -0.02 -15.08
N PRO A 89 -1.11 0.03 -13.95
CA PRO A 89 -0.29 1.18 -13.59
C PRO A 89 0.87 1.39 -14.56
N MET A 90 1.37 2.63 -14.62
CA MET A 90 2.58 2.99 -15.35
C MET A 90 3.80 2.28 -14.76
N ALA A 91 4.91 2.20 -15.50
CA ALA A 91 6.06 1.37 -15.11
C ALA A 91 6.69 1.86 -13.80
N GLU A 92 6.75 3.17 -13.62
CA GLU A 92 7.23 3.89 -12.44
C GLU A 92 6.41 3.65 -11.17
N ASP A 93 5.17 3.16 -11.30
CA ASP A 93 4.25 2.92 -10.19
C ASP A 93 4.11 1.43 -9.81
N ARG A 94 4.84 0.54 -10.48
CA ARG A 94 4.77 -0.91 -10.25
C ARG A 94 5.65 -1.42 -9.11
N GLY A 95 6.49 -0.56 -8.54
CA GLY A 95 7.32 -0.89 -7.38
C GLY A 95 6.58 -0.71 -6.05
N TRP A 96 7.25 -1.04 -4.96
CA TRP A 96 6.79 -0.79 -3.59
C TRP A 96 6.65 0.70 -3.31
N LYS A 97 5.53 1.08 -2.70
CA LYS A 97 5.18 2.46 -2.32
C LYS A 97 4.52 2.50 -0.96
N ASP A 98 4.45 3.70 -0.38
CA ASP A 98 3.67 4.03 0.80
C ASP A 98 2.65 5.16 0.55
N THR A 99 2.73 5.76 -0.65
CA THR A 99 1.94 6.93 -1.05
C THR A 99 1.53 6.80 -2.51
N VAL A 100 0.27 7.14 -2.82
CA VAL A 100 -0.29 7.09 -4.18
C VAL A 100 -1.13 8.32 -4.47
N TRP A 101 -1.09 8.82 -5.70
CA TRP A 101 -2.03 9.83 -6.19
C TRP A 101 -3.34 9.15 -6.60
N VAL A 102 -4.46 9.60 -6.06
CA VAL A 102 -5.79 9.04 -6.33
C VAL A 102 -6.63 10.09 -7.04
N ASP A 103 -7.01 9.78 -8.27
CA ASP A 103 -7.95 10.53 -9.12
C ASP A 103 -8.94 9.51 -9.70
N GLY A 104 -10.10 9.37 -9.05
CA GLY A 104 -11.00 8.24 -9.24
C GLY A 104 -10.63 7.06 -8.35
N ASP A 105 -10.39 5.89 -8.94
CA ASP A 105 -10.22 4.60 -8.26
C ASP A 105 -8.80 4.04 -8.37
N VAL A 106 -8.25 3.55 -7.25
CA VAL A 106 -6.96 2.83 -7.21
C VAL A 106 -7.12 1.53 -6.41
N GLU A 107 -6.60 0.43 -6.95
CA GLU A 107 -6.50 -0.87 -6.25
C GLU A 107 -5.06 -1.08 -5.77
N LEU A 108 -4.89 -1.27 -4.47
CA LEU A 108 -3.62 -1.54 -3.81
C LEU A 108 -3.57 -2.98 -3.29
N LEU A 109 -2.39 -3.58 -3.34
CA LEU A 109 -2.05 -4.76 -2.57
C LEU A 109 -1.15 -4.31 -1.40
N VAL A 110 -1.71 -4.29 -0.20
CA VAL A 110 -1.11 -3.81 1.06
C VAL A 110 -0.62 -4.99 1.89
#